data_AF-A0A1C6P2E8-F1
#
_entry.id   AF-A0A1C6P2E8-F1
#
_cell.length_a   1.000
_cell.length_b   1.000
_cell.length_c   1.000
_cell.angle_alpha   90.00
_cell.angle_beta   90.00
_cell.angle_gamma   90.00
#
_symmetry.space_group_name_H-M   'P 1'
#
loop_
_entity.id
_entity.type
_entity.pdbx_description
1 polymer ?
#
loop_
_entity_poly.entity_id
_entity_poly.type
_entity_poly.pdbx_seq_one_letter_code
_entity_poly.pdbx_strand_id
1 'polypeptide(L)'
;MARRGSARQPSRPGLLLKWALAFAAAYGLSLTVLTDHLVVLAVPGLIALLALSVTATLLLVYEPLRGGVPYATDGSDRRGVVRHHRNVVLRRYALLLGCVAAVVAAVPLSKSDYAVMAAPAAVVTFFTGTGFCGAQMRTVRLAARVLEEYEFTFRSPVEKLNLRASGKRSLRLGGRDGSNGGSPELAAHQPVGKLWPKNIENGVWFAGDEIFGGVVMVPGSGELMLVQPLKWDELAAARGRAGAERLEKARRAGLDRRSL
;
A
#
# COMPACT_ATOMS: atom_id res chain seq x y z
N MET A 1 15.66 -8.86 -33.51
CA MET A 1 16.10 -8.68 -32.10
C MET A 1 16.23 -7.19 -31.81
N ALA A 2 15.25 -6.59 -31.12
CA ALA A 2 15.27 -5.17 -30.77
C ALA A 2 15.98 -4.94 -29.42
N ARG A 3 17.09 -4.19 -29.42
CA ARG A 3 17.77 -3.73 -28.21
C ARG A 3 16.82 -2.83 -27.41
N ARG A 4 16.29 -3.34 -26.30
CA ARG A 4 15.57 -2.54 -25.29
C ARG A 4 16.58 -1.56 -24.66
N GLY A 5 16.46 -0.28 -24.99
CA GLY A 5 17.22 0.78 -24.34
C GLY A 5 16.98 0.73 -22.83
N SER A 6 18.04 0.44 -22.08
CA SER A 6 18.06 0.57 -20.62
C SER A 6 17.92 2.05 -20.29
N ALA A 7 16.70 2.52 -20.04
CA ALA A 7 16.49 3.83 -19.45
C ALA A 7 17.19 3.83 -18.08
N ARG A 8 18.30 4.56 -17.95
CA ARG A 8 19.02 4.75 -16.69
C ARG A 8 18.00 5.27 -15.67
N GLN A 9 17.70 4.46 -14.66
CA GLN A 9 16.88 4.90 -13.54
C GLN A 9 17.53 6.15 -12.94
N PRO A 10 16.77 7.24 -12.74
CA PRO A 10 17.30 8.44 -12.14
C PRO A 10 17.91 8.09 -10.78
N SER A 11 19.11 8.60 -10.52
CA SER A 11 19.78 8.38 -9.25
C SER A 11 18.92 9.00 -8.13
N ARG A 12 18.68 8.22 -7.07
CA ARG A 12 17.98 8.67 -5.84
C ARG A 12 18.44 10.06 -5.35
N PRO A 13 19.73 10.42 -5.30
CA PRO A 13 20.14 11.76 -4.87
C PRO A 13 19.66 12.88 -5.81
N GLY A 14 19.69 12.66 -7.13
CA GLY A 14 19.21 13.66 -8.09
C GLY A 14 17.71 13.90 -8.01
N LEU A 15 16.94 12.88 -7.63
CA LEU A 15 15.52 13.04 -7.34
C LEU A 15 15.33 13.86 -6.05
N LEU A 16 15.99 13.50 -4.95
CA LEU A 16 15.87 14.21 -3.67
C LEU A 16 16.23 15.70 -3.78
N LEU A 17 17.28 16.03 -4.53
CA LEU A 17 17.67 17.42 -4.76
C LEU A 17 16.56 18.20 -5.49
N LYS A 18 15.95 17.62 -6.54
CA LYS A 18 14.83 18.24 -7.25
C LYS A 18 13.63 18.48 -6.33
N TRP A 19 13.33 17.51 -5.46
CA TRP A 19 12.27 17.64 -4.46
C TRP A 19 12.57 18.75 -3.45
N ALA A 20 13.80 18.83 -2.95
CA ALA A 20 14.21 19.89 -2.02
C ALA A 20 14.11 21.28 -2.65
N LEU A 21 14.56 21.44 -3.91
CA LEU A 21 14.46 22.69 -4.64
C LEU A 21 13.00 23.10 -4.91
N ALA A 22 12.16 22.15 -5.32
CA ALA A 22 10.73 22.41 -5.54
C ALA A 22 10.03 22.83 -4.23
N PHE A 23 10.37 22.17 -3.12
CA PHE A 23 9.84 22.53 -1.81
C PHE A 23 10.30 23.92 -1.37
N ALA A 24 11.60 24.23 -1.51
CA ALA A 24 12.15 25.54 -1.17
C ALA A 24 11.50 26.67 -1.99
N ALA A 25 11.30 26.46 -3.30
CA ALA A 25 10.61 27.41 -4.16
C ALA A 25 9.14 27.62 -3.75
N ALA A 26 8.40 26.53 -3.51
CA ALA A 26 7.01 26.60 -3.06
C ALA A 26 6.88 27.31 -1.70
N TYR A 27 7.79 27.00 -0.77
CA TYR A 27 7.84 27.63 0.54
C TYR A 27 8.17 29.12 0.43
N GLY A 28 9.22 29.51 -0.30
CA GLY A 28 9.56 30.92 -0.50
C GLY A 28 8.41 31.71 -1.13
N LEU A 29 7.70 31.10 -2.07
CA LEU A 29 6.51 31.69 -2.68
C LEU A 29 5.34 31.80 -1.70
N SER A 30 5.18 30.85 -0.76
CA SER A 30 4.18 30.96 0.31
C SER A 30 4.47 32.06 1.33
N LEU A 31 5.75 32.41 1.53
CA LEU A 31 6.15 33.48 2.45
C LEU A 31 5.72 34.88 1.96
N THR A 32 5.34 35.04 0.68
CA THR A 32 4.83 36.32 0.18
C THR A 32 3.52 36.75 0.82
N VAL A 33 2.85 35.86 1.57
CA VAL A 33 1.68 36.21 2.40
C VAL A 33 2.03 37.21 3.50
N LEU A 34 3.31 37.24 3.92
CA LEU A 34 3.83 38.20 4.90
C LEU A 34 4.15 39.56 4.26
N THR A 35 3.87 39.74 2.97
CA THR A 35 4.11 40.98 2.23
C THR A 35 2.78 41.50 1.69
N ASP A 36 2.37 42.70 2.13
CA ASP A 36 1.04 43.26 1.83
C ASP A 36 0.70 43.34 0.33
N HIS A 37 1.72 43.48 -0.53
CA HIS A 37 1.54 43.63 -1.98
C HIS A 37 1.59 42.32 -2.78
N LEU A 38 2.04 41.22 -2.18
CA LEU A 38 2.32 39.95 -2.90
C LEU A 38 1.51 38.77 -2.37
N VAL A 39 0.43 39.02 -1.60
CA VAL A 39 -0.41 37.98 -1.01
C VAL A 39 -1.01 37.05 -2.07
N VAL A 40 -1.35 37.55 -3.26
CA VAL A 40 -1.90 36.72 -4.36
C VAL A 40 -0.92 35.64 -4.81
N LEU A 41 0.39 35.91 -4.74
CA LEU A 41 1.43 34.92 -5.05
C LEU A 41 1.53 33.83 -3.98
N ALA A 42 1.06 34.05 -2.75
CA ALA A 42 1.17 33.04 -1.70
C ALA A 42 0.28 31.82 -1.95
N VAL A 43 -0.86 32.02 -2.61
CA VAL A 43 -1.85 30.96 -2.89
C VAL A 43 -1.25 29.81 -3.70
N PRO A 44 -0.63 30.02 -4.89
CA PRO A 44 0.01 28.94 -5.62
C PRO A 44 1.17 28.29 -4.84
N GLY A 45 1.86 29.04 -3.97
CA GLY A 45 2.94 28.53 -3.12
C GLY A 45 2.44 27.54 -2.08
N LEU A 46 1.35 27.90 -1.39
CA LEU A 46 0.67 27.01 -0.45
C LEU A 46 0.11 25.76 -1.15
N ILE A 47 -0.54 25.91 -2.31
CA ILE A 47 -1.04 24.76 -3.09
C ILE A 47 0.12 23.82 -3.47
N ALA A 48 1.24 24.36 -3.95
CA ALA A 48 2.42 23.58 -4.31
C ALA A 48 3.01 22.87 -3.08
N LEU A 49 3.12 23.55 -1.94
CA LEU A 49 3.62 22.99 -0.68
C LEU A 49 2.75 21.80 -0.22
N LEU A 50 1.42 21.95 -0.28
CA LEU A 50 0.47 20.89 0.05
C LEU A 50 0.58 19.70 -0.91
N ALA A 51 0.63 19.96 -2.21
CA ALA A 51 0.76 18.91 -3.23
C ALA A 51 2.07 18.11 -3.08
N LEU A 52 3.19 18.80 -2.81
CA LEU A 52 4.48 18.16 -2.55
C LEU A 52 4.42 17.32 -1.27
N SER A 53 3.79 17.82 -0.20
CA SER A 53 3.65 17.12 1.08
C SER A 53 2.81 15.85 0.96
N VAL A 54 1.66 15.93 0.26
CA VAL A 54 0.82 14.76 -0.04
C VAL A 54 1.57 13.75 -0.89
N THR A 55 2.30 14.20 -1.91
CA THR A 55 3.04 13.29 -2.79
C THR A 55 4.20 12.63 -2.05
N ALA A 56 4.96 13.36 -1.24
CA ALA A 56 6.02 12.80 -0.40
C ALA A 56 5.47 11.77 0.59
N THR A 57 4.32 12.05 1.21
CA THR A 57 3.61 11.12 2.08
C THR A 57 3.24 9.84 1.34
N LEU A 58 2.63 9.97 0.15
CA LEU A 58 2.25 8.82 -0.68
C LEU A 58 3.47 7.99 -1.09
N LEU A 59 4.59 8.62 -1.46
CA LEU A 59 5.82 7.94 -1.83
C LEU A 59 6.41 7.16 -0.65
N LEU A 60 6.45 7.78 0.54
CA LEU A 60 6.93 7.12 1.76
C LEU A 60 6.05 5.92 2.14
N VAL A 61 4.73 6.10 2.10
CA VAL A 61 3.76 5.09 2.54
C VAL A 61 3.65 3.93 1.55
N TYR A 62 3.74 4.19 0.25
CA TYR A 62 3.59 3.18 -0.81
C TYR A 62 4.92 2.69 -1.42
N GLU A 63 6.07 2.99 -0.80
CA GLU A 63 7.33 2.44 -1.28
C GLU A 63 7.23 0.89 -1.30
N PRO A 64 7.56 0.21 -2.41
CA PRO A 64 7.53 -1.24 -2.45
C PRO A 64 8.58 -1.82 -1.50
N LEU A 65 8.32 -3.02 -0.97
CA LEU A 65 9.34 -3.77 -0.23
C LEU A 65 10.50 -4.10 -1.18
N ARG A 66 11.66 -3.50 -0.94
CA ARG A 66 12.88 -3.73 -1.73
C ARG A 66 13.88 -4.52 -0.89
N GLY A 67 14.32 -5.67 -1.40
CA GLY A 67 15.34 -6.51 -0.78
C GLY A 67 14.83 -7.87 -0.33
N GLY A 68 15.74 -8.70 0.18
CA GLY A 68 15.38 -9.97 0.80
C GLY A 68 14.63 -9.74 2.10
N VAL A 69 13.63 -10.59 2.37
CA VAL A 69 12.88 -10.57 3.62
C VAL A 69 13.55 -11.42 4.69
N PRO A 70 13.43 -11.08 5.99
CA PRO A 70 14.10 -11.78 7.09
C PRO A 70 13.35 -13.03 7.58
N TYR A 71 12.49 -13.64 6.75
CA TYR A 71 11.69 -14.81 7.08
C TYR A 71 11.56 -15.73 5.86
N ALA A 72 11.18 -17.00 6.09
CA ALA A 72 11.02 -17.98 5.03
C ALA A 72 9.83 -17.64 4.12
N THR A 73 10.07 -17.57 2.80
CA THR A 73 9.03 -17.28 1.79
C THR A 73 8.46 -18.54 1.12
N ASP A 74 8.67 -19.69 1.73
CA ASP A 74 8.24 -21.02 1.29
C ASP A 74 6.85 -21.42 1.86
N GLY A 75 6.16 -20.48 2.49
CA GLY A 75 4.84 -20.72 3.10
C GLY A 75 4.89 -21.30 4.52
N SER A 76 6.07 -21.67 5.04
CA SER A 76 6.19 -22.22 6.40
C SER A 76 6.00 -21.15 7.49
N ASP A 77 6.53 -19.93 7.28
CA ASP A 77 6.53 -18.86 8.30
C ASP A 77 5.38 -17.84 8.12
N ARG A 78 4.18 -18.26 8.55
CA ARG A 78 2.97 -17.41 8.56
C ARG A 78 3.08 -16.19 9.49
N ARG A 79 3.84 -16.29 10.58
CA ARG A 79 3.93 -15.21 11.58
C ARG A 79 4.99 -14.19 11.20
N GLY A 80 6.11 -14.64 10.63
CA GLY A 80 7.20 -13.79 10.14
C GLY A 80 6.73 -12.81 9.08
N VAL A 81 5.93 -13.29 8.11
CA VAL A 81 5.40 -12.44 7.04
C VAL A 81 4.55 -11.29 7.58
N VAL A 82 3.61 -11.56 8.49
CA VAL A 82 2.74 -10.55 9.12
C VAL A 82 3.56 -9.59 9.98
N ARG A 83 4.45 -10.12 10.81
CA ARG A 83 5.30 -9.31 11.70
C ARG A 83 6.16 -8.35 10.91
N HIS A 84 6.76 -8.80 9.80
CA HIS A 84 7.56 -7.95 8.94
C HIS A 84 6.74 -6.81 8.32
N HIS A 85 5.58 -7.11 7.72
CA HIS A 85 4.73 -6.07 7.13
C HIS A 85 4.22 -5.07 8.18
N ARG A 86 3.84 -5.54 9.37
CA ARG A 86 3.47 -4.69 10.50
C ARG A 86 4.62 -3.75 10.89
N ASN A 87 5.83 -4.27 11.02
CA ASN A 87 7.01 -3.48 11.38
C ASN A 87 7.35 -2.44 10.30
N VAL A 88 7.19 -2.77 9.03
CA VAL A 88 7.41 -1.82 7.92
C VAL A 88 6.41 -0.67 7.98
N VAL A 89 5.12 -0.96 8.17
CA VAL A 89 4.08 0.08 8.31
C VAL A 89 4.35 0.96 9.54
N LEU A 90 4.67 0.35 10.69
CA LEU A 90 4.98 1.09 11.92
C LEU A 90 6.21 1.98 11.77
N ARG A 91 7.27 1.47 11.13
CA ARG A 91 8.50 2.25 10.89
C ARG A 91 8.22 3.45 9.98
N ARG A 92 7.46 3.27 8.91
CA ARG A 92 7.06 4.37 8.00
C ARG A 92 6.22 5.40 8.73
N TYR A 93 5.28 4.95 9.55
CA TYR A 93 4.45 5.85 10.35
C TYR A 93 5.27 6.62 11.38
N ALA A 94 6.20 5.96 12.08
CA ALA A 94 7.11 6.61 13.02
C ALA A 94 8.00 7.67 12.34
N LEU A 95 8.53 7.38 11.15
CA LEU A 95 9.28 8.36 10.35
C LEU A 95 8.41 9.57 9.98
N LEU A 96 7.17 9.33 9.55
CA LEU A 96 6.23 10.40 9.22
C LEU A 96 5.93 11.28 10.45
N LEU A 97 5.64 10.66 11.60
CA LEU A 97 5.42 11.38 12.85
C LEU A 97 6.65 12.18 13.29
N GLY A 98 7.86 11.62 13.11
CA GLY A 98 9.11 12.32 13.35
C GLY A 98 9.24 13.58 12.47
N CYS A 99 8.93 13.48 11.18
CA CYS A 99 8.95 14.64 10.28
C CYS A 99 7.92 15.71 10.67
N VAL A 100 6.69 15.31 10.99
CA VAL A 100 5.63 16.23 11.44
C VAL A 100 6.06 16.91 12.74
N ALA A 101 6.55 16.15 13.72
CA ALA A 101 7.02 16.69 15.00
C ALA A 101 8.17 17.68 14.81
N ALA A 102 9.12 17.40 13.91
CA ALA A 102 10.21 18.32 13.60
C ALA A 102 9.72 19.65 13.01
N VAL A 103 8.75 19.61 12.09
CA VAL A 103 8.14 20.84 11.52
C VAL A 103 7.39 21.63 12.59
N VAL A 104 6.62 20.96 13.44
CA VAL A 104 5.89 21.62 14.53
C VAL A 104 6.85 22.22 15.55
N ALA A 105 7.92 21.52 15.92
CA ALA A 105 8.94 22.01 16.85
C ALA A 105 9.76 23.18 16.28
N ALA A 106 9.91 23.27 14.96
CA ALA A 106 10.61 24.38 14.32
C ALA A 106 9.95 25.74 14.59
N VAL A 107 8.63 25.79 14.78
CA VAL A 107 7.88 27.03 15.05
C VAL A 107 8.34 27.70 16.37
N PRO A 108 8.21 27.05 17.55
CA PRO A 108 8.67 27.65 18.81
C PRO A 108 10.20 27.77 18.89
N LEU A 109 10.96 26.85 18.29
CA LEU A 109 12.43 26.88 18.37
C LEU A 109 13.04 28.03 17.56
N SER A 110 12.48 28.34 16.40
CA SER A 110 13.01 29.42 15.55
C SER A 110 12.56 30.82 15.97
N LYS A 111 11.49 30.94 16.79
CA LYS A 111 10.82 32.20 17.12
C LYS A 111 10.51 33.06 15.88
N SER A 112 10.23 32.39 14.76
CA SER A 112 10.12 33.00 13.46
C SER A 112 8.71 32.85 12.93
N ASP A 113 8.07 33.97 12.61
CA ASP A 113 6.72 33.98 12.00
C ASP A 113 6.71 33.28 10.64
N TYR A 114 7.87 33.18 9.98
CA TYR A 114 8.02 32.45 8.73
C TYR A 114 7.75 30.95 8.90
N ALA A 115 8.13 30.35 10.05
CA ALA A 115 7.96 28.91 10.28
C ALA A 115 6.48 28.48 10.35
N VAL A 116 5.57 29.41 10.69
CA VAL A 116 4.13 29.16 10.77
C VAL A 116 3.57 28.71 9.40
N MET A 117 4.18 29.13 8.29
CA MET A 117 3.72 28.78 6.94
C MET A 117 3.91 27.30 6.60
N ALA A 118 4.74 26.56 7.35
CA ALA A 118 4.86 25.12 7.20
C ALA A 118 3.75 24.34 7.94
N ALA A 119 3.00 24.97 8.85
CA ALA A 119 2.00 24.30 9.67
C ALA A 119 0.88 23.62 8.86
N PRO A 120 0.30 24.24 7.80
CA PRO A 120 -0.72 23.57 6.98
C PRO A 120 -0.21 22.27 6.33
N ALA A 121 1.04 22.26 5.86
CA ALA A 121 1.67 21.07 5.30
C ALA A 121 1.86 19.96 6.36
N ALA A 122 2.26 20.32 7.58
CA ALA A 122 2.40 19.38 8.69
C ALA A 122 1.03 18.75 9.05
N VAL A 123 -0.02 19.56 9.13
CA VAL A 123 -1.40 19.11 9.41
C VAL A 123 -1.88 18.14 8.34
N VAL A 124 -1.77 18.50 7.05
CA VAL A 124 -2.19 17.63 5.94
C VAL A 124 -1.39 16.33 5.91
N THR A 125 -0.07 16.40 6.14
CA THR A 125 0.81 15.23 6.22
C THR A 125 0.39 14.29 7.36
N PHE A 126 0.09 14.85 8.54
CA PHE A 126 -0.37 14.08 9.70
C PHE A 126 -1.67 13.33 9.41
N PHE A 127 -2.72 14.02 8.93
CA PHE A 127 -4.02 13.40 8.70
C PHE A 127 -3.96 12.38 7.55
N THR A 128 -3.31 12.73 6.44
CA THR A 128 -3.17 11.86 5.28
C THR A 128 -2.32 10.63 5.62
N GLY A 129 -1.18 10.85 6.29
CA GLY A 129 -0.28 9.79 6.75
C GLY A 129 -0.95 8.83 7.72
N THR A 130 -1.67 9.36 8.71
CA THR A 130 -2.42 8.56 9.70
C THR A 130 -3.52 7.75 9.03
N GLY A 131 -4.29 8.37 8.12
CA GLY A 131 -5.34 7.68 7.37
C GLY A 131 -4.80 6.51 6.56
N PHE A 132 -3.74 6.72 5.77
CA PHE A 132 -3.14 5.64 4.99
C PHE A 132 -2.49 4.56 5.87
N CYS A 133 -1.69 4.92 6.87
CA CYS A 133 -1.07 3.94 7.76
C CYS A 133 -2.11 3.13 8.54
N GLY A 134 -3.21 3.77 8.94
CA GLY A 134 -4.36 3.11 9.56
C GLY A 134 -5.01 2.09 8.62
N ALA A 135 -5.25 2.45 7.35
CA ALA A 135 -5.75 1.54 6.33
C ALA A 135 -4.80 0.35 6.10
N GLN A 136 -3.49 0.61 5.93
CA GLN A 136 -2.49 -0.45 5.77
C GLN A 136 -2.44 -1.38 6.99
N MET A 137 -2.52 -0.84 8.21
CA MET A 137 -2.54 -1.63 9.44
C MET A 137 -3.79 -2.49 9.55
N ARG A 138 -4.97 -1.98 9.17
CA ARG A 138 -6.21 -2.77 9.10
C ARG A 138 -6.06 -3.94 8.15
N THR A 139 -5.48 -3.70 6.97
CA THR A 139 -5.20 -4.72 5.97
C THR A 139 -4.22 -5.78 6.49
N VAL A 140 -3.13 -5.38 7.15
CA VAL A 140 -2.17 -6.32 7.77
C VAL A 140 -2.82 -7.14 8.90
N ARG A 141 -3.69 -6.53 9.72
CA ARG A 141 -4.44 -7.25 10.77
C ARG A 141 -5.45 -8.23 10.19
N LEU A 142 -6.11 -7.89 9.08
CA LEU A 142 -6.97 -8.82 8.37
C LEU A 142 -6.16 -9.99 7.81
N ALA A 143 -5.00 -9.73 7.20
CA ALA A 143 -4.11 -10.80 6.75
C ALA A 143 -3.64 -11.71 7.91
N ALA A 144 -3.35 -11.13 9.08
CA ALA A 144 -3.00 -11.89 10.28
C ALA A 144 -4.10 -12.88 10.67
N ARG A 145 -5.36 -12.41 10.75
CA ARG A 145 -6.52 -13.25 11.08
C ARG A 145 -6.76 -14.36 10.06
N VAL A 146 -6.57 -14.07 8.77
CA VAL A 146 -6.67 -15.10 7.72
C VAL A 146 -5.60 -16.17 7.92
N LEU A 147 -4.36 -15.79 8.20
CA LEU A 147 -3.25 -16.72 8.37
C LEU A 147 -3.29 -17.51 9.69
N GLU A 148 -4.08 -17.06 10.67
CA GLU A 148 -4.38 -17.83 11.88
C GLU A 148 -5.33 -19.01 11.57
N GLU A 149 -6.33 -18.79 10.71
CA GLU A 149 -7.36 -19.80 10.39
C GLU A 149 -6.99 -20.67 9.18
N TYR A 150 -6.30 -20.11 8.19
CA TYR A 150 -5.98 -20.77 6.93
C TYR A 150 -4.48 -21.02 6.79
N GLU A 151 -4.14 -22.22 6.32
CA GLU A 151 -2.78 -22.58 5.98
C GLU A 151 -2.46 -22.17 4.53
N PHE A 152 -1.17 -22.00 4.26
CA PHE A 152 -0.71 -21.68 2.92
C PHE A 152 -0.70 -22.93 2.04
N THR A 153 -1.38 -22.82 0.90
CA THR A 153 -1.34 -23.81 -0.17
C THR A 153 -0.73 -23.17 -1.41
N PHE A 154 0.29 -23.81 -1.99
CA PHE A 154 0.90 -23.30 -3.21
C PHE A 154 -0.08 -23.39 -4.38
N ARG A 155 -0.21 -22.29 -5.12
CA ARG A 155 -1.08 -22.18 -6.31
C ARG A 155 -0.27 -21.66 -7.47
N SER A 156 -0.27 -22.40 -8.57
CA SER A 156 0.36 -22.04 -9.83
C SER A 156 -0.45 -22.63 -10.98
N PRO A 157 -0.53 -21.97 -12.15
CA PRO A 157 -0.02 -20.63 -12.44
C PRO A 157 -0.91 -19.52 -11.86
N VAL A 158 -0.39 -18.29 -11.79
CA VAL A 158 -1.20 -17.10 -11.47
C VAL A 158 -1.36 -16.25 -12.71
N GLU A 159 -2.60 -16.12 -13.17
CA GLU A 159 -2.94 -15.28 -14.30
C GLU A 159 -3.19 -13.85 -13.81
N LYS A 160 -2.38 -12.89 -14.27
CA LYS A 160 -2.59 -11.46 -14.02
C LYS A 160 -3.71 -10.97 -14.91
N LEU A 161 -4.85 -10.66 -14.32
CA LEU A 161 -5.95 -10.02 -15.02
C LEU A 161 -5.74 -8.50 -14.89
N ASN A 162 -5.68 -7.80 -16.03
CA ASN A 162 -5.27 -6.39 -16.16
C ASN A 162 -5.80 -5.44 -15.06
N LEU A 163 -5.09 -4.32 -14.87
CA LEU A 163 -5.64 -3.18 -14.12
C LEU A 163 -6.97 -2.74 -14.75
N ARG A 164 -8.07 -2.85 -14.01
CA ARG A 164 -9.35 -2.26 -14.45
C ARG A 164 -9.25 -0.73 -14.43
N ALA A 165 -10.18 -0.07 -15.13
CA ALA A 165 -10.35 1.39 -15.09
C ALA A 165 -10.46 1.98 -13.67
N SER A 166 -10.86 1.16 -12.68
CA SER A 166 -10.91 1.51 -11.26
C SER A 166 -9.56 1.45 -10.53
N GLY A 167 -8.46 1.10 -11.20
CA GLY A 167 -7.13 0.95 -10.61
C GLY A 167 -6.97 -0.30 -9.72
N LYS A 168 -8.01 -1.14 -9.61
CA LYS A 168 -7.94 -2.41 -8.88
C LYS A 168 -7.20 -3.45 -9.71
N ARG A 169 -6.21 -4.10 -9.08
CA ARG A 169 -5.46 -5.22 -9.64
C ARG A 169 -6.30 -6.48 -9.52
N SER A 170 -6.30 -7.33 -10.54
CA SER A 170 -7.02 -8.60 -10.50
C SER A 170 -6.12 -9.77 -10.86
N LEU A 171 -6.41 -10.94 -10.32
CA LEU A 171 -5.72 -12.17 -10.63
C LEU A 171 -6.67 -13.35 -10.59
N ARG A 172 -6.25 -14.45 -11.22
CA ARG A 172 -6.89 -15.76 -11.09
C ARG A 172 -5.85 -16.78 -10.66
N LEU A 173 -6.22 -17.64 -9.71
CA LEU A 173 -5.38 -18.75 -9.26
C LEU A 173 -5.66 -19.98 -10.13
N GLY A 174 -4.61 -20.67 -10.59
CA GLY A 174 -4.74 -21.96 -11.30
C GLY A 174 -4.92 -21.89 -12.83
N GLY A 175 -4.83 -20.71 -13.44
CA GLY A 175 -4.99 -20.54 -14.91
C GLY A 175 -6.40 -20.86 -15.44
N ARG A 176 -6.62 -20.64 -16.74
CA ARG A 176 -7.92 -20.83 -17.40
C ARG A 176 -8.26 -22.30 -17.69
N ASP A 177 -7.25 -23.17 -17.79
CA ASP A 177 -7.36 -24.58 -18.20
C ASP A 177 -7.40 -25.57 -17.02
N GLY A 178 -7.53 -25.09 -15.78
CA GLY A 178 -7.66 -25.95 -14.61
C GLY A 178 -8.93 -26.80 -14.69
N SER A 179 -8.76 -28.13 -14.70
CA SER A 179 -9.79 -29.18 -14.90
C SER A 179 -10.88 -29.27 -13.81
N ASN A 180 -11.00 -28.28 -12.93
CA ASN A 180 -11.99 -28.19 -11.86
C ASN A 180 -12.45 -26.73 -11.78
N GLY A 181 -13.65 -26.44 -12.28
CA GLY A 181 -14.38 -25.16 -12.18
C GLY A 181 -13.52 -23.98 -11.69
N GLY A 182 -12.85 -23.31 -12.62
CA GLY A 182 -11.73 -22.39 -12.33
C GLY A 182 -11.99 -21.34 -11.24
N SER A 183 -10.91 -20.98 -10.54
CA SER A 183 -10.93 -19.96 -9.49
C SER A 183 -11.60 -18.67 -9.98
N PRO A 184 -12.47 -18.03 -9.17
CA PRO A 184 -13.07 -16.76 -9.53
C PRO A 184 -12.00 -15.69 -9.76
N GLU A 185 -12.35 -14.64 -10.48
CA GLU A 185 -11.48 -13.47 -10.58
C GLU A 185 -11.38 -12.80 -9.21
N LEU A 186 -10.16 -12.63 -8.71
CA LEU A 186 -9.88 -12.05 -7.41
C LEU A 186 -9.31 -10.64 -7.56
N ALA A 187 -9.92 -9.66 -6.91
CA ALA A 187 -9.32 -8.35 -6.71
C ALA A 187 -8.18 -8.47 -5.70
N ALA A 188 -7.00 -7.97 -6.05
CA ALA A 188 -5.79 -8.02 -5.24
C ALA A 188 -5.42 -6.63 -4.70
N HIS A 189 -5.21 -6.55 -3.39
CA HIS A 189 -4.79 -5.34 -2.69
C HIS A 189 -3.54 -5.60 -1.85
N GLN A 190 -2.48 -4.85 -2.12
CA GLN A 190 -1.26 -4.89 -1.32
C GLN A 190 -1.37 -3.94 -0.11
N PRO A 191 -1.07 -4.41 1.10
CA PRO A 191 -0.94 -3.52 2.25
C PRO A 191 0.24 -2.56 2.07
N VAL A 192 1.34 -2.99 1.44
CA VAL A 192 2.59 -2.22 1.33
C VAL A 192 3.05 -2.17 -0.12
N GLY A 193 2.44 -1.29 -0.92
CA GLY A 193 2.87 -1.04 -2.30
C GLY A 193 1.73 -0.83 -3.30
N LYS A 194 2.08 -0.37 -4.51
CA LYS A 194 1.15 -0.16 -5.63
C LYS A 194 1.44 -1.00 -6.88
N LEU A 195 2.59 -1.70 -6.92
CA LEU A 195 3.04 -2.44 -8.10
C LEU A 195 2.88 -3.94 -7.91
N TRP A 196 2.72 -4.70 -8.99
CA TRP A 196 2.77 -6.15 -8.92
C TRP A 196 4.11 -6.62 -8.31
N PRO A 197 4.10 -7.57 -7.36
CA PRO A 197 5.32 -8.21 -6.91
C PRO A 197 6.02 -8.85 -8.11
N LYS A 198 7.34 -8.88 -8.05
CA LYS A 198 8.14 -9.63 -9.02
C LYS A 198 7.80 -11.11 -8.91
N ASN A 199 7.76 -11.81 -10.05
CA ASN A 199 7.63 -13.27 -10.14
C ASN A 199 6.28 -13.84 -9.65
N ILE A 200 5.25 -13.03 -9.45
CA ILE A 200 3.93 -13.51 -9.01
C ILE A 200 3.31 -14.52 -9.99
N GLU A 201 3.62 -14.39 -11.28
CA GLU A 201 3.24 -15.31 -12.36
C GLU A 201 3.70 -16.77 -12.15
N ASN A 202 4.81 -16.98 -11.43
CA ASN A 202 5.38 -18.31 -11.20
C ASN A 202 4.57 -19.12 -10.17
N GLY A 203 3.71 -18.45 -9.42
CA GLY A 203 2.90 -19.06 -8.36
C GLY A 203 2.92 -18.24 -7.08
N VAL A 204 1.95 -18.52 -6.22
CA VAL A 204 1.79 -17.86 -4.92
C VAL A 204 1.40 -18.86 -3.85
N TRP A 205 1.74 -18.55 -2.61
CA TRP A 205 1.15 -19.20 -1.45
C TRP A 205 -0.19 -18.55 -1.14
N PHE A 206 -1.27 -19.28 -1.30
CA PHE A 206 -2.62 -18.80 -1.01
C PHE A 206 -3.11 -19.38 0.32
N ALA A 207 -3.61 -18.53 1.20
CA ALA A 207 -4.29 -18.90 2.43
C ALA A 207 -5.65 -18.22 2.46
N GLY A 208 -6.72 -19.01 2.48
CA GLY A 208 -8.07 -18.50 2.50
C GLY A 208 -9.01 -19.42 1.72
N ASP A 209 -10.07 -18.80 1.23
CA ASP A 209 -11.14 -19.49 0.55
C ASP A 209 -11.57 -18.69 -0.68
N GLU A 210 -11.47 -19.28 -1.86
CA GLU A 210 -11.63 -18.56 -3.12
C GLU A 210 -13.01 -17.87 -3.28
N ILE A 211 -14.08 -18.32 -2.61
CA ILE A 211 -15.40 -17.65 -2.69
C ILE A 211 -15.59 -16.54 -1.64
N PHE A 212 -14.74 -16.49 -0.61
CA PHE A 212 -14.73 -15.46 0.45
C PHE A 212 -13.53 -14.49 0.32
N GLY A 213 -12.46 -14.91 -0.35
CA GLY A 213 -11.17 -14.23 -0.41
C GLY A 213 -10.10 -14.86 0.50
N GLY A 214 -9.02 -14.15 0.70
CA GLY A 214 -7.90 -14.64 1.47
C GLY A 214 -6.67 -13.75 1.34
N VAL A 215 -5.52 -14.37 1.51
CA VAL A 215 -4.21 -13.75 1.44
C VAL A 215 -3.34 -14.54 0.47
N VAL A 216 -2.58 -13.83 -0.35
CA VAL A 216 -1.50 -14.40 -1.15
C VAL A 216 -0.16 -13.86 -0.69
N MET A 217 0.85 -14.72 -0.64
CA MET A 217 2.25 -14.37 -0.44
C MET A 217 3.05 -14.80 -1.67
N VAL A 218 3.84 -13.89 -2.22
CA VAL A 218 4.68 -14.17 -3.38
C VAL A 218 6.02 -14.77 -2.94
N PRO A 219 6.42 -15.96 -3.43
CA PRO A 219 7.71 -16.56 -3.12
C PRO A 219 8.89 -15.66 -3.51
N GLY A 220 9.94 -15.66 -2.69
CA GLY A 220 11.16 -14.88 -2.91
C GLY A 220 11.04 -13.41 -2.50
N SER A 221 9.97 -12.71 -2.88
CA SER A 221 9.75 -11.31 -2.45
C SER A 221 9.12 -11.21 -1.07
N GLY A 222 8.33 -12.22 -0.66
CA GLY A 222 7.57 -12.22 0.58
C GLY A 222 6.41 -11.21 0.60
N GLU A 223 6.15 -10.50 -0.50
CA GLU A 223 5.08 -9.49 -0.54
C GLU A 223 3.71 -10.15 -0.31
N LEU A 224 2.94 -9.58 0.62
CA LEU A 224 1.56 -9.97 0.89
C LEU A 224 0.57 -9.17 0.05
N MET A 225 -0.50 -9.84 -0.36
CA MET A 225 -1.69 -9.17 -0.87
C MET A 225 -2.94 -9.83 -0.27
N LEU A 226 -3.95 -9.03 0.02
CA LEU A 226 -5.28 -9.55 0.27
C LEU A 226 -6.00 -9.71 -1.05
N VAL A 227 -6.75 -10.78 -1.15
CA VAL A 227 -7.54 -11.12 -2.33
C VAL A 227 -8.99 -11.30 -1.95
N GLN A 228 -9.91 -10.82 -2.77
CA GLN A 228 -11.34 -11.03 -2.59
C GLN A 228 -12.02 -11.18 -3.94
N PRO A 229 -13.07 -12.00 -4.10
CA PRO A 229 -13.78 -12.12 -5.37
C PRO A 229 -14.23 -10.78 -5.91
N LEU A 230 -13.86 -10.52 -7.16
CA LEU A 230 -14.19 -9.30 -7.86
C LEU A 230 -15.71 -9.16 -8.07
N LYS A 231 -16.35 -10.29 -8.42
CA LYS A 231 -17.80 -10.46 -8.51
C LYS A 231 -18.36 -10.95 -7.18
N TRP A 232 -18.14 -10.16 -6.12
CA TRP A 232 -18.53 -10.51 -4.75
C TRP A 232 -20.00 -10.90 -4.66
N ASP A 233 -20.90 -10.09 -5.21
CA ASP A 233 -22.35 -10.27 -5.08
C ASP A 233 -22.86 -11.48 -5.88
N GLU A 234 -22.26 -11.78 -7.04
CA GLU A 234 -22.60 -12.97 -7.84
C GLU A 234 -22.31 -14.28 -7.11
N LEU A 235 -21.31 -14.28 -6.21
CA LEU A 235 -20.97 -15.43 -5.38
C LEU A 235 -21.76 -15.50 -4.06
N ALA A 236 -22.74 -14.62 -3.82
CA ALA A 236 -23.53 -14.64 -2.59
C ALA A 236 -24.26 -15.97 -2.38
N ALA A 237 -24.88 -16.52 -3.43
CA ALA A 237 -25.54 -17.83 -3.37
C ALA A 237 -24.55 -19.00 -3.18
N ALA A 238 -23.31 -18.87 -3.67
CA ALA A 238 -22.26 -19.87 -3.44
C ALA A 238 -21.77 -19.82 -1.99
N ARG A 239 -21.60 -18.62 -1.42
CA ARG A 239 -21.26 -18.42 -0.01
C ARG A 239 -22.39 -18.89 0.92
N GLY A 240 -23.64 -18.58 0.62
CA GLY A 240 -24.80 -19.02 1.42
C GLY A 240 -25.00 -20.54 1.43
N ARG A 241 -24.55 -21.24 0.38
CA ARG A 241 -24.52 -22.71 0.30
C ARG A 241 -23.24 -23.34 0.87
N ALA A 242 -22.28 -22.53 1.32
CA ALA A 242 -21.11 -23.07 2.00
C ALA A 242 -21.55 -23.73 3.33
N GLY A 243 -20.96 -24.88 3.65
CA GLY A 243 -21.26 -25.57 4.91
C GLY A 243 -20.98 -24.67 6.13
N ALA A 244 -21.68 -24.91 7.24
CA ALA A 244 -21.61 -24.10 8.45
C ALA A 244 -20.18 -23.91 8.97
N GLU A 245 -19.35 -24.96 8.91
CA GLU A 245 -17.93 -24.89 9.31
C GLU A 245 -17.13 -23.90 8.45
N ARG A 246 -17.33 -23.94 7.13
CA ARG A 246 -16.64 -23.07 6.17
C ARG A 246 -17.05 -21.60 6.35
N LEU A 247 -18.34 -21.36 6.61
CA LEU A 247 -18.87 -20.04 6.95
C LEU A 247 -18.28 -19.51 8.26
N GLU A 248 -18.24 -20.35 9.30
CA GLU A 248 -17.69 -19.97 10.59
C GLU A 248 -16.20 -19.63 10.49
N LYS A 249 -15.45 -20.45 9.76
CA LYS A 249 -14.02 -20.21 9.51
C LYS A 249 -13.78 -18.91 8.75
N ALA A 250 -14.58 -18.61 7.73
CA ALA A 250 -14.53 -17.32 7.01
C ALA A 250 -14.87 -16.14 7.93
N ARG A 251 -15.84 -16.30 8.84
CA ARG A 251 -16.21 -15.30 9.84
C ARG A 251 -15.10 -15.01 10.84
N ARG A 252 -14.45 -16.05 11.41
CA ARG A 252 -13.29 -15.88 12.32
C ARG A 252 -12.13 -15.16 11.63
N ALA A 253 -11.88 -15.49 10.36
CA ALA A 253 -10.89 -14.81 9.53
C ALA A 253 -11.29 -13.38 9.10
N GLY A 254 -12.56 -12.99 9.28
CA GLY A 254 -13.10 -11.69 8.86
C GLY A 254 -13.29 -11.53 7.35
N LEU A 255 -13.48 -12.64 6.63
CA LEU A 255 -13.72 -12.73 5.18
C LEU A 255 -15.21 -12.82 4.83
N ASP A 256 -16.11 -12.77 5.81
CA ASP A 256 -17.57 -12.84 5.66
C ASP A 256 -18.18 -11.57 5.03
N ARG A 257 -17.43 -10.47 5.03
CA ARG A 257 -17.83 -9.18 4.46
C ARG A 257 -16.89 -8.70 3.37
N ARG A 258 -17.42 -7.85 2.50
CA ARG A 258 -16.61 -7.12 1.52
C ARG A 258 -15.65 -6.19 2.25
N SER A 259 -14.34 -6.35 1.99
CA SER A 259 -13.28 -5.62 2.68
C SER A 259 -12.32 -4.90 1.71
N LEU A 260 -12.44 -5.14 0.39
CA LEU A 260 -11.58 -4.58 -0.67
C LEU A 260 -12.34 -3.76 -1.74
#